data_AF-A0A8T2NZE6-F1
#
_entry.id   AF-A0A8T2NZE6-F1
#
_cell.length_a   1.000
_cell.length_b   1.000
_cell.length_c   1.000
_cell.angle_alpha   90.00
_cell.angle_beta   90.00
_cell.angle_gamma   90.00
#
_symmetry.space_group_name_H-M   'P 1'
#
loop_
_entity.id
_entity.type
_entity.pdbx_description
1 polymer ?
#
loop_
_entity_poly.entity_id
_entity_poly.type
_entity_poly.pdbx_seq_one_letter_code
_entity_poly.pdbx_strand_id
1 'polypeptide(L)'
;MAFMKKELEKYRDVDEDEILRKLSDEELRELENELDQDDTHLPAGLRQKDQTKKAPTGAFHRDELLAHLEKQAKDHPDKQDPVPYTGEKREKPFLSQLQIVSEINRWPHPPTLLLNLLKDAPALPQSPPADF
;
A
#
# COMPACT_ATOMS: atom_id res chain seq x y z
N MET A 1 32.82 -18.23 -15.79
CA MET A 1 33.30 -18.23 -14.39
C MET A 1 34.82 -18.15 -14.22
N ALA A 2 35.65 -18.71 -15.12
CA ALA A 2 37.12 -18.71 -14.95
C ALA A 2 37.78 -17.32 -14.98
N PHE A 3 37.21 -16.36 -15.72
CA PHE A 3 37.74 -14.98 -15.80
C PHE A 3 37.59 -14.21 -14.48
N MET A 4 36.43 -14.32 -13.82
CA MET A 4 36.16 -13.67 -12.53
C MET A 4 37.14 -14.15 -11.43
N LYS A 5 37.40 -15.46 -11.35
CA LYS A 5 38.36 -16.00 -10.37
C LYS A 5 39.77 -15.45 -10.53
N LYS A 6 40.25 -15.29 -11.78
CA LYS A 6 41.60 -14.78 -12.06
C LYS A 6 41.76 -13.30 -11.72
N GLU A 7 40.70 -12.51 -11.88
CA GLU A 7 40.67 -11.10 -11.45
C GLU A 7 40.62 -10.98 -9.92
N LEU A 8 39.81 -11.80 -9.23
CA LEU A 8 39.72 -11.80 -7.76
C LEU A 8 41.03 -12.19 -7.06
N GLU A 9 41.85 -13.05 -7.67
CA GLU A 9 43.15 -13.44 -7.09
C GLU A 9 44.07 -12.22 -6.86
N LYS A 10 43.91 -11.12 -7.63
CA LYS A 10 44.68 -9.88 -7.46
C LYS A 10 44.33 -9.13 -6.17
N TYR A 11 43.10 -9.29 -5.68
CA TYR A 11 42.57 -8.59 -4.51
C TYR A 11 42.62 -9.45 -3.25
N ARG A 12 43.10 -10.70 -3.36
CA ARG A 12 43.09 -11.68 -2.28
C ARG A 12 43.96 -11.29 -1.08
N ASP A 13 45.07 -10.59 -1.32
CA ASP A 13 46.03 -10.18 -0.28
C ASP A 13 45.86 -8.70 0.13
N VAL A 14 44.80 -8.04 -0.33
CA VAL A 14 44.51 -6.65 0.02
C VAL A 14 43.92 -6.61 1.43
N ASP A 15 44.46 -5.75 2.28
CA ASP A 15 43.91 -5.50 3.62
C ASP A 15 42.67 -4.60 3.51
N GLU A 16 41.49 -5.21 3.60
CA GLU A 16 40.21 -4.52 3.52
C GLU A 16 40.04 -3.50 4.66
N ASP A 17 40.51 -3.82 5.88
CA ASP A 17 40.40 -2.94 7.04
C ASP A 17 41.24 -1.67 6.88
N GLU A 18 42.41 -1.76 6.24
CA GLU A 18 43.26 -0.60 5.97
C GLU A 18 42.60 0.37 4.97
N ILE A 19 41.92 -0.16 3.95
CA ILE A 19 41.21 0.64 2.94
C ILE A 19 40.04 1.36 3.60
N LEU A 20 39.24 0.65 4.41
CA LEU A 20 38.09 1.22 5.09
C LEU A 20 38.49 2.34 6.06
N ARG A 21 39.64 2.23 6.73
CA ARG A 21 40.16 3.29 7.63
C ARG A 21 40.60 4.57 6.92
N LYS A 22 40.88 4.52 5.62
CA LYS A 22 41.29 5.70 4.83
C LYS A 22 40.11 6.53 4.35
N LEU A 23 38.89 5.97 4.38
CA LEU A 23 37.66 6.66 4.02
C LEU A 23 37.21 7.58 5.14
N SER A 24 36.64 8.72 4.77
CA SER A 24 35.98 9.62 5.72
C SER A 24 34.62 9.06 6.15
N ASP A 25 34.08 9.54 7.27
CA ASP A 25 32.77 9.11 7.80
C ASP A 25 31.62 9.27 6.79
N GLU A 26 31.71 10.27 5.91
CA GLU A 26 30.68 10.54 4.90
C GLU A 26 30.78 9.56 3.72
N GLU A 27 32.00 9.24 3.29
CA GLU A 27 32.25 8.23 2.24
C GLU A 27 31.89 6.82 2.73
N LEU A 28 32.11 6.53 4.01
CA LEU A 28 31.70 5.27 4.64
C LEU A 28 30.17 5.10 4.62
N ARG A 29 29.43 6.18 4.88
CA ARG A 29 27.96 6.18 4.82
C ARG A 29 27.42 6.01 3.41
N GLU A 30 28.08 6.62 2.43
CA GLU A 30 27.70 6.45 1.02
C GLU A 30 27.92 4.99 0.58
N LEU A 31 29.07 4.41 0.94
CA LEU A 31 29.38 3.01 0.71
C LEU A 31 28.36 2.06 1.36
N GLU A 32 27.97 2.32 2.61
CA GLU A 32 26.91 1.56 3.29
C GLU A 32 25.56 1.64 2.56
N ASN A 33 25.27 2.77 1.91
CA ASN A 33 24.02 2.95 1.17
C ASN A 33 23.99 2.21 -0.16
N GLU A 34 25.14 2.02 -0.81
CA GLU A 34 25.32 1.27 -2.05
C GLU A 34 25.23 -0.26 -1.85
N LEU A 35 25.36 -0.76 -0.61
CA LEU A 35 25.17 -2.17 -0.32
C LEU A 35 23.71 -2.60 -0.58
N ASP A 36 23.56 -3.63 -1.42
CA ASP A 36 22.27 -4.21 -1.77
C ASP A 36 21.61 -4.85 -0.53
N GLN A 37 20.34 -4.54 -0.30
CA GLN A 37 19.55 -5.14 0.80
C GLN A 37 19.45 -6.67 0.67
N ASP A 38 19.64 -7.21 -0.53
CA ASP A 38 19.61 -8.64 -0.82
C ASP A 38 21.00 -9.31 -0.78
N ASP A 39 22.06 -8.63 -0.35
CA ASP A 39 23.42 -9.19 -0.29
C ASP A 39 23.51 -10.46 0.57
N THR A 40 23.65 -11.62 -0.07
CA THR A 40 23.74 -12.95 0.56
C THR A 40 24.85 -13.10 1.60
N HIS A 41 25.84 -12.21 1.61
CA HIS A 41 26.94 -12.23 2.58
C HIS A 41 26.59 -11.60 3.95
N LEU A 42 25.48 -10.85 4.04
CA LEU A 42 25.05 -10.22 5.28
C LEU A 42 23.98 -11.04 6.05
N PRO A 43 24.04 -11.12 7.39
CA PRO A 43 22.96 -11.66 8.21
C PRO A 43 21.63 -10.94 7.95
N ALA A 44 20.51 -11.66 8.01
CA ALA A 44 19.18 -11.11 7.67
C ALA A 44 18.82 -9.82 8.43
N GLY A 45 19.18 -9.72 9.71
CA GLY A 45 18.92 -8.53 10.52
C GLY A 45 19.77 -7.30 10.15
N LEU A 46 20.94 -7.51 9.53
CA LEU A 46 21.86 -6.43 9.12
C LEU A 46 21.59 -5.92 7.69
N ARG A 47 20.76 -6.63 6.92
CA ARG A 47 20.27 -6.17 5.61
C ARG A 47 19.29 -5.00 5.75
N GLN A 48 18.61 -4.92 6.88
CA GLN A 48 17.63 -3.87 7.15
C GLN A 48 18.38 -2.60 7.54
N LYS A 49 18.28 -1.56 6.69
CA LYS A 49 18.81 -0.23 6.99
C LYS A 49 18.22 0.29 8.29
N ASP A 50 19.05 0.96 9.09
CA ASP A 50 18.63 1.61 10.32
C ASP A 50 17.56 2.67 10.00
N GLN A 51 16.35 2.46 10.53
CA GLN A 51 15.17 3.29 10.23
C GLN A 51 15.21 4.66 10.92
N THR A 52 16.23 4.90 11.75
CA THR A 52 16.33 6.12 12.54
C THR A 52 17.78 6.49 12.82
N LYS A 53 18.13 7.75 12.53
CA LYS A 53 19.40 8.37 12.95
C LYS A 53 19.38 8.82 14.42
N LYS A 54 18.24 8.69 15.11
CA LYS A 54 18.08 9.11 16.49
C LYS A 54 18.63 8.03 17.41
N ALA A 55 19.48 8.44 18.36
CA ALA A 55 19.93 7.58 19.44
C ALA A 55 18.74 7.02 20.25
N PRO A 56 18.85 5.81 20.81
CA PRO A 56 17.81 5.24 21.65
C PRO A 56 17.54 6.18 22.83
N THR A 57 16.28 6.60 23.01
CA THR A 57 15.87 7.64 23.96
C THR A 57 15.78 7.13 25.42
N GLY A 58 16.48 6.04 25.75
CA GLY A 58 16.43 5.42 27.08
C GLY A 58 15.15 4.60 27.33
N ALA A 59 14.71 4.56 28.59
CA ALA A 59 13.51 3.82 28.98
C ALA A 59 12.22 4.44 28.38
N PHE A 60 11.20 3.62 28.17
CA PHE A 60 9.95 4.07 27.58
C PHE A 60 9.17 5.01 28.52
N HIS A 61 9.01 6.29 28.13
CA HIS A 61 8.23 7.30 28.84
C HIS A 61 6.83 7.45 28.20
N ARG A 62 5.85 6.73 28.73
CA ARG A 62 4.48 6.70 28.19
C ARG A 62 3.80 8.07 28.16
N ASP A 63 3.95 8.86 29.22
CA ASP A 63 3.24 10.14 29.37
C ASP A 63 3.73 11.18 28.36
N GLU A 64 5.03 11.21 28.08
CA GLU A 64 5.62 12.06 27.04
C GLU A 64 5.13 11.69 25.64
N LEU A 65 5.04 10.38 25.35
CA LEU A 65 4.51 9.89 24.08
C LEU A 65 3.05 10.31 23.91
N LEU A 66 2.22 10.17 24.94
CA LEU A 66 0.82 10.58 24.89
C LEU A 66 0.68 12.09 24.67
N ALA A 67 1.44 12.90 25.40
CA ALA A 67 1.43 14.35 25.22
C ALA A 67 1.85 14.76 23.78
N HIS A 68 2.83 14.06 23.21
CA HIS A 68 3.25 14.27 21.81
C HIS A 68 2.13 13.91 20.83
N LEU A 69 1.50 12.74 20.98
CA LEU A 69 0.42 12.28 20.10
C LEU A 69 -0.81 13.18 20.20
N GLU A 70 -1.18 13.63 21.41
CA GLU A 70 -2.28 14.58 21.59
C GLU A 70 -2.00 15.91 20.89
N LYS A 71 -0.78 16.42 21.01
CA LYS A 71 -0.37 17.66 20.33
C LYS A 71 -0.45 17.47 18.81
N GLN A 72 0.11 16.37 18.30
CA GLN A 72 0.07 16.06 16.87
C GLN A 72 -1.36 15.94 16.34
N ALA A 73 -2.26 15.30 17.09
CA ALA A 73 -3.66 15.18 16.73
C ALA A 73 -4.39 16.54 16.72
N LYS A 74 -4.10 17.41 17.70
CA LYS A 74 -4.67 18.77 17.76
C LYS A 74 -4.16 19.68 16.65
N ASP A 75 -2.89 19.53 16.28
CA ASP A 75 -2.24 20.37 15.25
C ASP A 75 -2.51 19.87 13.82
N HIS A 76 -3.04 18.65 13.65
CA HIS A 76 -3.30 18.09 12.33
C HIS A 76 -4.52 18.80 11.68
N PRO A 77 -4.34 19.49 10.55
CA PRO A 77 -5.44 20.20 9.91
C PRO A 77 -6.45 19.24 9.28
N ASP A 78 -7.72 19.65 9.27
CA ASP A 78 -8.75 18.96 8.50
C ASP A 78 -8.45 19.10 7.01
N LYS A 79 -8.51 17.98 6.29
CA LYS A 79 -8.42 17.99 4.83
C LYS A 79 -9.71 18.60 4.28
N GLN A 80 -9.59 19.63 3.45
CA GLN A 80 -10.74 20.17 2.73
C GLN A 80 -11.07 19.22 1.59
N ASP A 81 -12.22 18.54 1.69
CA ASP A 81 -12.73 17.72 0.60
C ASP A 81 -13.12 18.64 -0.58
N PRO A 82 -12.56 18.45 -1.79
CA PRO A 82 -12.86 19.32 -2.93
C PRO A 82 -14.34 19.23 -3.36
N VAL A 83 -15.04 18.16 -2.96
CA VAL A 83 -16.48 17.99 -3.14
C VAL A 83 -17.04 17.45 -1.81
N PRO A 84 -17.87 18.23 -1.09
CA PRO A 84 -18.49 17.74 0.12
C PRO A 84 -19.44 16.59 -0.20
N TYR A 85 -19.49 15.59 0.68
CA TYR A 85 -20.45 14.49 0.54
C TYR A 85 -21.88 15.04 0.66
N THR A 86 -22.63 14.98 -0.45
CA THR A 86 -24.00 15.54 -0.52
C THR A 86 -25.09 14.53 -0.12
N GLY A 87 -24.76 13.26 0.10
CA GLY A 87 -25.74 12.21 0.41
C GLY A 87 -26.73 11.88 -0.71
N GLU A 88 -26.58 12.49 -1.89
CA GLU A 88 -27.45 12.26 -3.04
C GLU A 88 -27.18 10.90 -3.67
N LYS A 89 -28.16 9.99 -3.61
CA LYS A 89 -28.12 8.73 -4.35
C LYS A 89 -28.29 9.02 -5.84
N ARG A 90 -27.17 9.01 -6.58
CA ARG A 90 -27.14 9.21 -8.04
C ARG A 90 -27.52 7.96 -8.84
N GLU A 91 -27.65 6.83 -8.16
CA GLU A 91 -27.98 5.56 -8.79
C GLU A 91 -29.48 5.46 -9.05
N LYS A 92 -29.83 4.88 -10.20
CA LYS A 92 -31.23 4.46 -10.43
C LYS A 92 -31.56 3.36 -9.41
N PRO A 93 -32.72 3.44 -8.73
CA PRO A 93 -33.11 2.39 -7.80
C PRO A 93 -33.15 1.05 -8.54
N PHE A 94 -32.60 0.01 -7.92
CA PHE A 94 -32.71 -1.33 -8.44
C PHE A 94 -34.18 -1.73 -8.52
N LEU A 95 -34.63 -2.10 -9.71
CA LEU A 95 -35.98 -2.63 -9.94
C LEU A 95 -35.90 -4.14 -10.06
N SER A 96 -36.81 -4.84 -9.36
CA SER A 96 -36.93 -6.29 -9.53
C SER A 96 -37.38 -6.64 -10.95
N GLN A 97 -37.04 -7.83 -11.42
CA GLN A 97 -37.45 -8.32 -12.74
C GLN A 97 -38.97 -8.18 -12.97
N LEU A 98 -39.78 -8.46 -11.94
CA LEU A 98 -41.24 -8.33 -11.99
C LEU A 98 -41.69 -6.87 -12.20
N GLN A 99 -41.05 -5.91 -11.53
CA GLN A 99 -41.34 -4.48 -11.71
C GLN A 99 -40.96 -4.02 -13.11
N ILE A 100 -39.80 -4.45 -13.62
CA ILE A 100 -39.35 -4.12 -14.99
C ILE A 100 -40.32 -4.69 -16.03
N VAL A 101 -40.75 -5.95 -15.89
CA VAL A 101 -41.75 -6.58 -16.78
C VAL A 101 -43.07 -5.81 -16.74
N SER A 102 -43.53 -5.40 -15.55
CA SER A 102 -44.78 -4.65 -15.39
C SER A 102 -44.74 -3.28 -16.07
N GLU A 103 -43.58 -2.63 -16.06
CA GLU A 103 -43.37 -1.32 -16.69
C GLU A 103 -43.32 -1.44 -18.21
N ILE A 104 -42.59 -2.44 -18.73
CA ILE A 104 -42.51 -2.71 -20.18
C ILE A 104 -43.88 -3.04 -20.77
N ASN A 105 -44.72 -3.80 -20.05
CA ASN A 105 -46.08 -4.13 -20.49
C ASN A 105 -47.04 -2.93 -20.54
N ARG A 106 -46.70 -1.82 -19.86
CA ARG A 106 -47.50 -0.58 -19.88
C ARG A 106 -47.25 0.26 -21.14
N TRP A 107 -46.21 -0.04 -21.90
CA TRP A 107 -45.89 0.72 -23.12
C TRP A 107 -46.92 0.46 -24.22
N PRO A 108 -47.20 1.45 -25.09
CA PRO A 108 -48.21 1.32 -26.14
C PRO A 108 -47.92 0.15 -27.11
N HIS A 109 -46.63 -0.16 -27.30
CA HIS A 109 -46.16 -1.35 -28.01
C HIS A 109 -45.03 -2.00 -27.21
N PRO A 110 -45.32 -3.02 -26.39
CA PRO A 110 -44.29 -3.66 -25.57
C PRO A 110 -43.34 -4.48 -26.46
N PRO A 111 -42.02 -4.23 -26.43
CA PRO A 111 -41.05 -4.98 -27.20
C PRO A 111 -40.91 -6.41 -26.66
N THR A 112 -41.44 -7.38 -27.41
CA THR A 112 -41.45 -8.80 -27.06
C THR A 112 -40.05 -9.39 -26.88
N LEU A 113 -39.06 -8.90 -27.64
CA LEU A 113 -37.65 -9.31 -27.49
C LEU A 113 -37.09 -8.95 -26.11
N LEU A 114 -37.44 -7.80 -25.54
CA LEU A 114 -36.98 -7.40 -24.21
C LEU A 114 -37.66 -8.23 -23.11
N LEU A 115 -38.95 -8.54 -23.27
CA LEU A 115 -39.68 -9.40 -22.34
C LEU A 115 -39.16 -10.84 -22.33
N ASN A 116 -38.76 -11.37 -23.48
CA ASN A 116 -38.20 -12.72 -23.58
C ASN A 116 -36.78 -12.78 -22.99
N LEU A 117 -35.94 -11.80 -23.29
CA LEU A 117 -34.59 -11.71 -22.73
C LEU A 117 -34.60 -11.63 -21.20
N LEU A 118 -35.61 -10.97 -20.61
CA LEU A 118 -35.74 -10.85 -19.16
C LEU A 118 -36.27 -12.13 -18.49
N LYS A 119 -36.99 -12.99 -19.23
CA LYS A 119 -37.46 -14.31 -18.74
C LYS A 119 -36.32 -15.34 -18.71
N ASP A 120 -35.39 -15.23 -19.65
CA ASP A 120 -34.24 -16.14 -19.77
C ASP A 120 -33.04 -15.67 -18.93
N ALA A 121 -33.15 -14.49 -18.29
CA ALA A 121 -32.11 -13.97 -17.41
C ALA A 121 -31.99 -14.84 -16.14
N PRO A 122 -30.78 -15.33 -15.79
CA PRO A 122 -30.60 -16.08 -14.55
C PRO A 122 -31.02 -15.21 -13.36
N ALA A 123 -31.67 -15.83 -12.37
CA ALA A 123 -32.04 -15.13 -11.13
C ALA A 123 -30.77 -14.50 -10.54
N LEU A 124 -30.76 -13.17 -10.44
CA LEU A 124 -29.65 -12.45 -9.83
C LEU A 124 -29.49 -12.94 -8.38
N PRO A 125 -28.25 -13.14 -7.90
CA PRO A 125 -28.04 -13.45 -6.49
C PRO A 125 -28.69 -12.36 -5.66
N GLN A 126 -29.63 -12.75 -4.80
CA GLN A 126 -30.26 -11.83 -3.86
C GLN A 126 -29.16 -11.12 -3.09
N SER A 127 -29.21 -9.79 -3.03
CA SER A 127 -28.34 -9.02 -2.14
C SER A 127 -28.39 -9.67 -0.75
N PRO A 128 -27.25 -9.96 -0.10
CA PRO A 128 -27.30 -10.38 1.30
C PRO A 128 -28.11 -9.35 2.10
N PRO A 129 -28.88 -9.79 3.11
CA PRO A 129 -29.59 -8.88 3.98
C PRO A 129 -28.58 -7.88 4.54
N ALA A 130 -28.96 -6.60 4.53
CA ALA A 130 -28.17 -5.57 5.17
C ALA A 130 -28.23 -5.79 6.68
N ASP A 131 -27.33 -6.63 7.19
CA ASP A 131 -27.08 -6.76 8.62
C ASP A 131 -26.38 -5.47 9.08
N PHE A 132 -27.16 -4.62 9.75
CA PHE A 132 -26.70 -3.59 10.69
C PHE A 132 -27.29 -3.89 12.05
#